data_AF-G3WV22-F1
#
_entry.id   AF-G3WV22-F1
#
_cell.length_a   1.000
_cell.length_b   1.000
_cell.length_c   1.000
_cell.angle_alpha   90.00
_cell.angle_beta   90.00
_cell.angle_gamma   90.00
#
_symmetry.space_group_name_H-M   'P 1'
#
loop_
_entity.id
_entity.type
_entity.pdbx_description
1 polymer ?
#
loop_
_entity_poly.entity_id
_entity_poly.type
_entity_poly.pdbx_seq_one_letter_code
_entity_poly.pdbx_strand_id
1 'polypeptide(L)'
;MSEQYFPAVQKFVVLELGMALLPVSSQMEASQLIIQLVHEQTKERNRNPFLRKKLPLSESSVLQTVQQIPGVGKMTALLLLQEFASIQKLCNTSVQELEQVVGHTLAEKMHIFFTQTR
;
A
#
# COMPACT_ATOMS: atom_id res chain seq x y z
N MET A 1 5.84 -32.37 24.10
CA MET A 1 5.94 -32.91 22.72
C MET A 1 7.25 -32.42 22.15
N SER A 2 8.09 -33.29 21.57
CA SER A 2 9.37 -32.85 20.99
C SER A 2 9.11 -31.95 19.77
N GLU A 3 9.68 -30.75 19.76
CA GLU A 3 9.54 -29.74 18.70
C GLU A 3 10.00 -30.25 17.32
N GLN A 4 10.74 -31.35 17.29
CA GLN A 4 11.28 -31.98 16.08
C GLN A 4 10.24 -32.32 15.01
N TYR A 5 8.98 -32.58 15.39
CA TYR A 5 7.91 -32.93 14.44
C TYR A 5 7.11 -31.71 13.95
N PHE A 6 7.23 -30.57 14.64
CA PHE A 6 6.44 -29.39 14.32
C PHE A 6 6.71 -28.84 12.91
N PRO A 7 7.96 -28.81 12.39
CA PRO A 7 8.21 -28.30 11.04
C PRO A 7 7.48 -29.09 9.93
N ALA A 8 7.42 -30.42 10.05
CA ALA A 8 6.72 -31.26 9.08
C ALA A 8 5.21 -31.02 9.12
N VAL A 9 4.64 -30.93 10.32
CA VAL A 9 3.21 -30.63 10.52
C VAL A 9 2.87 -29.22 10.04
N GLN A 10 3.70 -28.22 10.33
CA GLN A 10 3.50 -26.84 9.88
C GLN A 10 3.52 -26.74 8.36
N LYS A 11 4.48 -27.39 7.70
CA LYS A 11 4.55 -27.41 6.23
C LYS A 11 3.25 -27.97 5.65
N PHE A 12 2.82 -29.14 6.12
CA PHE A 12 1.62 -29.79 5.64
C PHE A 12 0.35 -28.94 5.90
N VAL A 13 0.13 -28.50 7.14
CA VAL A 13 -1.12 -27.80 7.52
C VAL A 13 -1.20 -26.39 6.94
N VAL A 14 -0.10 -25.62 6.98
CA VAL A 14 -0.12 -24.20 6.58
C VAL A 14 0.10 -24.04 5.09
N LEU A 15 1.09 -24.73 4.51
CA LEU A 15 1.45 -24.52 3.11
C LEU A 15 0.67 -25.43 2.16
N GLU A 16 0.48 -26.70 2.51
CA GLU A 16 -0.19 -27.66 1.62
C GLU A 16 -1.72 -27.61 1.76
N LEU A 17 -2.24 -27.43 2.98
CA LEU A 17 -3.68 -27.36 3.24
C LEU A 17 -4.23 -25.92 3.36
N GLY A 18 -3.38 -24.91 3.49
CA GLY A 18 -3.81 -23.51 3.60
C GLY A 18 -4.57 -23.18 4.90
N MET A 19 -4.40 -24.00 5.94
CA MET A 19 -5.08 -23.82 7.23
C MET A 19 -4.18 -23.09 8.25
N ALA A 20 -4.81 -22.47 9.25
CA ALA A 20 -4.08 -21.86 10.37
C ALA A 20 -3.61 -22.94 11.36
N LEU A 21 -2.34 -22.88 11.76
CA LEU A 21 -1.75 -23.72 12.80
C LEU A 21 -1.21 -22.84 13.93
N LEU A 22 -1.67 -23.07 15.17
CA LEU A 22 -1.27 -22.32 16.35
C LEU A 22 -0.58 -23.28 17.34
N PRO A 23 0.76 -23.20 17.51
CA PRO A 23 1.47 -24.01 18.50
C PRO A 23 1.14 -23.54 19.92
N VAL A 24 1.04 -24.49 20.86
CA VAL A 24 0.79 -24.22 22.27
C VAL A 24 1.76 -25.03 23.13
N SER A 25 2.30 -24.41 24.17
CA SER A 25 3.29 -25.00 25.07
C SER A 25 2.63 -25.75 26.23
N SER A 26 1.38 -25.41 26.55
CA SER A 26 0.60 -26.04 27.63
C SER A 26 -0.90 -26.01 27.37
N GLN A 27 -1.64 -26.85 28.09
CA GLN A 27 -3.11 -26.83 28.05
C GLN A 27 -3.69 -25.51 28.59
N MET A 28 -3.00 -24.87 29.54
CA MET A 28 -3.39 -23.56 30.06
C MET A 28 -3.34 -22.51 28.95
N GLU A 29 -2.23 -22.45 28.22
CA GLU A 29 -2.09 -21.56 27.06
C GLU A 29 -3.14 -21.87 25.98
N ALA A 30 -3.39 -23.15 25.71
CA ALA A 30 -4.43 -23.57 24.77
C ALA A 30 -5.83 -23.06 25.18
N SER A 31 -6.17 -23.14 26.47
CA SER A 31 -7.46 -22.65 26.97
C SER A 31 -7.63 -21.14 26.77
N GLN A 32 -6.59 -20.37 27.07
CA GLN A 32 -6.59 -18.90 26.90
C GLN A 32 -6.67 -18.52 25.42
N LEU A 33 -5.97 -19.25 24.55
CA LEU A 33 -5.99 -19.04 23.12
C LEU A 33 -7.37 -19.30 22.52
N ILE A 34 -8.05 -20.38 22.91
CA ILE A 34 -9.43 -20.66 22.47
C ILE A 34 -10.38 -19.54 22.90
N ILE A 35 -10.27 -19.09 24.16
CA ILE A 35 -11.07 -17.96 24.65
C ILE A 35 -10.84 -16.73 23.77
N GLN A 36 -9.58 -16.39 23.46
CA GLN A 36 -9.25 -15.23 22.63
C GLN A 36 -9.78 -15.36 21.19
N LEU A 37 -9.76 -16.56 20.59
CA LEU A 37 -10.31 -16.80 19.26
C LEU A 37 -11.82 -16.54 19.20
N VAL A 38 -12.57 -16.98 20.21
CA VAL A 38 -14.01 -16.71 20.31
C VAL A 38 -14.26 -15.22 20.51
N HIS A 39 -13.46 -14.56 21.36
CA HIS A 39 -13.58 -13.11 21.57
C HIS A 39 -13.28 -12.31 20.30
N GLU A 40 -12.29 -12.70 19.49
CA GLU A 40 -12.00 -12.03 18.22
C GLU A 40 -13.09 -12.31 17.17
N GLN A 41 -13.66 -13.52 17.14
CA GLN A 41 -14.75 -13.85 16.21
C GLN A 41 -16.05 -13.10 16.51
N THR A 42 -16.34 -12.83 17.79
CA THR A 42 -17.55 -12.12 18.22
C THR A 42 -17.42 -10.59 18.14
N LYS A 43 -16.20 -10.05 18.02
CA LYS A 43 -15.98 -8.61 17.84
C LYS A 43 -16.30 -8.17 16.41
N GLU A 44 -16.76 -6.92 16.30
CA GLU A 44 -16.89 -6.22 15.03
C GLU A 44 -15.56 -6.25 14.24
N ARG A 45 -15.63 -6.66 12.97
CA ARG A 45 -14.46 -6.80 12.06
C ARG A 45 -13.61 -5.53 11.98
N ASN A 46 -14.21 -4.36 12.16
CA ASN A 46 -13.56 -3.05 12.13
C ASN A 46 -12.63 -2.78 13.33
N ARG A 47 -12.70 -3.59 14.40
CA ARG A 47 -11.79 -3.47 15.56
C ARG A 47 -10.40 -4.02 15.27
N ASN A 48 -10.28 -4.97 14.34
CA ASN A 48 -8.98 -5.48 13.93
C ASN A 48 -8.22 -4.39 13.13
N PRO A 49 -7.07 -3.89 13.62
CA PRO A 49 -6.34 -2.80 12.96
C PRO A 49 -5.87 -3.15 11.54
N PHE A 50 -5.64 -4.43 11.25
CA PHE A 50 -5.24 -4.91 9.92
C PHE A 50 -6.41 -5.01 8.94
N LEU A 51 -7.65 -5.04 9.45
CA LEU A 51 -8.87 -5.07 8.65
C LEU A 51 -9.59 -3.73 8.61
N ARG A 52 -9.03 -2.69 9.25
CA ARG A 52 -9.56 -1.33 9.14
C ARG A 52 -9.64 -0.98 7.66
N LYS A 53 -10.81 -0.51 7.23
CA LYS A 53 -10.98 0.03 5.87
C LYS A 53 -9.87 1.04 5.64
N LYS A 54 -9.14 0.87 4.52
CA LYS A 54 -8.13 1.83 4.11
C LYS A 54 -8.78 3.21 4.10
N LEU A 55 -8.21 4.15 4.86
CA LEU A 55 -8.64 5.53 4.76
C LEU A 55 -8.50 5.96 3.28
N PRO A 56 -9.39 6.84 2.79
CA PRO A 56 -9.24 7.39 1.46
C PRO A 56 -7.82 7.96 1.28
N LEU A 57 -7.26 7.79 0.09
CA LEU A 57 -5.94 8.33 -0.25
C LEU A 57 -5.92 9.82 0.10
N SER A 58 -4.99 10.23 0.95
CA SER A 58 -4.84 11.63 1.32
C SER A 58 -4.35 12.42 0.11
N GLU A 59 -4.87 13.63 -0.10
CA GLU A 59 -4.37 14.57 -1.11
C GLU A 59 -2.86 14.83 -0.93
N SER A 60 -2.36 14.72 0.31
CA SER A 60 -0.93 14.76 0.61
C SER A 60 -0.14 13.65 -0.09
N SER A 61 -0.68 12.44 -0.18
CA SER A 61 -0.03 11.33 -0.87
C SER A 61 0.04 11.56 -2.38
N VAL A 62 -0.98 12.18 -2.96
CA VAL A 62 -1.01 12.58 -4.38
C VAL A 62 0.06 13.64 -4.64
N LEU A 63 0.14 14.67 -3.79
CA LEU A 63 1.18 15.70 -3.85
C LEU A 63 2.60 15.14 -3.72
N GLN A 64 2.82 14.22 -2.77
CA GLN A 64 4.11 13.54 -2.59
C GLN A 64 4.50 12.73 -3.82
N THR A 65 3.54 12.10 -4.49
CA THR A 65 3.78 11.34 -5.73
C THR A 65 4.24 12.25 -6.86
N VAL A 66 3.58 13.40 -7.04
CA VAL A 66 3.97 14.38 -8.07
C VAL A 66 5.33 15.02 -7.79
N GLN A 67 5.71 15.16 -6.51
CA GLN A 67 7.06 15.62 -6.12
C GLN A 67 8.18 14.62 -6.41
N GLN A 68 7.88 13.34 -6.67
CA GLN A 68 8.90 12.38 -7.10
C GLN A 68 9.35 12.59 -8.55
N ILE A 69 8.65 13.42 -9.30
CA ILE A 69 9.03 13.75 -10.67
C ILE A 69 10.30 14.62 -10.63
N PRO A 70 11.35 14.27 -11.38
CA PRO A 70 12.61 14.99 -11.36
C PRO A 70 12.42 16.46 -11.77
N GLY A 71 12.82 17.39 -10.90
CA GLY A 71 12.70 18.82 -11.13
C GLY A 71 11.37 19.44 -10.70
N VAL A 72 10.42 18.64 -10.21
CA VAL A 72 9.14 19.13 -9.66
C VAL A 72 9.26 19.32 -8.15
N GLY A 73 9.20 20.58 -7.70
CA GLY A 73 9.14 20.94 -6.29
C GLY A 73 7.72 20.98 -5.74
N LYS A 74 7.56 21.34 -4.47
CA LYS A 74 6.24 21.41 -3.81
C LYS A 74 5.28 22.40 -4.48
N MET A 75 5.78 23.57 -4.86
CA MET A 75 4.95 24.64 -5.44
C MET A 75 4.53 24.32 -6.88
N THR A 76 5.44 23.76 -7.68
CA THR A 76 5.11 23.30 -9.03
C THR A 76 4.20 22.07 -9.02
N ALA A 77 4.37 21.15 -8.07
CA ALA A 77 3.46 20.03 -7.87
C ALA A 77 2.02 20.49 -7.56
N LEU A 78 1.86 21.52 -6.73
CA LEU A 78 0.55 22.10 -6.42
C LEU A 78 -0.10 22.72 -7.66
N LEU A 79 0.65 23.52 -8.43
CA LEU A 79 0.15 24.13 -9.67
C LEU A 79 -0.26 23.08 -10.70
N LEU A 80 0.56 22.05 -10.89
CA LEU A 80 0.25 20.94 -11.80
C LEU A 80 -1.01 20.17 -11.38
N LEU A 81 -1.20 19.92 -10.08
CA LEU A 81 -2.39 19.26 -9.59
C LEU A 81 -3.63 20.16 -9.65
N GLN A 82 -3.47 21.48 -9.56
CA GLN A 82 -4.56 22.44 -9.74
C GLN A 82 -5.05 22.48 -11.20
N GLU A 83 -4.13 22.47 -12.16
CA GLU A 83 -4.47 22.53 -13.59
C GLU A 83 -4.98 21.19 -14.14
N PHE A 84 -4.32 20.08 -13.81
CA PHE A 84 -4.63 18.78 -14.41
C PHE A 84 -5.55 17.90 -13.56
N ALA A 85 -5.76 18.20 -12.27
CA ALA A 85 -6.68 17.55 -11.33
C ALA A 85 -6.54 16.02 -11.14
N SER A 86 -5.64 15.35 -11.86
CA SER A 86 -5.39 13.91 -11.80
C SER A 86 -3.99 13.57 -12.31
N ILE A 87 -3.33 12.61 -11.64
CA ILE A 87 -2.03 12.08 -12.09
C ILE A 87 -2.16 11.46 -13.50
N GLN A 88 -3.27 10.80 -13.80
CA GLN A 88 -3.49 10.21 -15.13
C GLN A 88 -3.53 11.28 -16.23
N LYS A 89 -4.17 12.42 -15.96
CA LYS A 89 -4.20 13.53 -16.91
C LYS A 89 -2.78 14.08 -17.07
N LEU A 90 -2.08 14.33 -15.97
CA LEU A 90 -0.69 14.81 -15.99
C LEU A 90 0.24 13.95 -16.87
N CYS A 91 0.11 12.62 -16.82
CA CYS A 91 0.94 11.72 -17.64
C CYS A 91 0.61 11.76 -19.14
N ASN A 92 -0.64 12.06 -19.50
CA ASN A 92 -1.11 12.06 -20.89
C ASN A 92 -1.14 13.45 -21.54
N THR A 93 -0.88 14.49 -20.76
CA THR A 93 -0.82 15.89 -21.21
C THR A 93 0.30 16.08 -22.24
N SER A 94 0.02 16.92 -23.25
CA SER A 94 1.01 17.26 -24.28
C SER A 94 2.14 18.15 -23.72
N VAL A 95 3.31 18.16 -24.37
CA VAL A 95 4.43 19.04 -23.96
C VAL A 95 4.01 20.51 -23.94
N GLN A 96 3.19 20.94 -24.89
CA GLN A 96 2.70 22.33 -25.02
C GLN A 96 1.86 22.78 -23.83
N GLU A 97 1.03 21.90 -23.27
CA GLU A 97 0.19 22.20 -22.11
C GLU A 97 1.02 22.18 -20.81
N LEU A 98 2.03 21.29 -20.72
CA LEU A 98 2.99 21.29 -19.61
C LEU A 98 3.84 22.57 -19.60
N GLU A 99 4.24 23.06 -20.76
CA GLU A 99 5.04 24.29 -20.92
C GLU A 99 4.41 25.52 -20.28
N GLN A 100 3.08 25.63 -20.34
CA GLN A 100 2.35 26.75 -19.76
C GLN A 100 2.50 26.84 -18.23
N VAL A 101 2.81 25.72 -17.57
CA VAL A 101 2.87 25.64 -16.09
C VAL A 101 4.31 25.53 -15.58
N VAL A 102 5.19 24.80 -16.26
CA VAL A 102 6.55 24.48 -15.77
C VAL A 102 7.68 24.99 -16.66
N GLY A 103 7.38 25.50 -17.86
CA GLY A 103 8.35 25.95 -18.86
C GLY A 103 8.96 24.82 -19.71
N HIS A 104 9.48 25.17 -20.89
CA HIS A 104 9.98 24.25 -21.94
C HIS A 104 10.93 23.16 -21.44
N THR A 105 11.98 23.55 -20.72
CA THR A 105 13.02 22.60 -20.29
C THR A 105 12.54 21.58 -19.25
N LEU A 106 11.57 21.96 -18.42
CA LEU A 106 10.98 21.06 -17.42
C LEU A 106 9.86 20.22 -18.05
N ALA A 107 9.05 20.80 -18.95
CA ALA A 107 8.01 20.10 -19.69
C ALA A 107 8.57 18.94 -20.53
N GLU A 108 9.66 19.16 -21.27
CA GLU A 108 10.33 18.10 -22.03
C GLU A 108 10.86 16.98 -21.13
N LYS A 109 11.51 17.33 -20.00
CA LYS A 109 12.02 16.35 -19.04
C LYS A 109 10.90 15.51 -18.42
N MET A 110 9.77 16.15 -18.08
CA MET A 110 8.59 15.46 -17.56
C MET A 110 7.97 14.54 -18.61
N HIS A 111 7.84 15.00 -19.85
CA HIS A 111 7.29 14.19 -20.92
C HIS A 111 8.18 12.97 -21.22
N ILE A 112 9.50 13.18 -21.32
CA ILE A 112 10.46 12.08 -21.46
C ILE A 112 10.32 11.11 -20.28
N PHE A 113 10.25 11.60 -19.04
CA PHE A 113 10.08 10.75 -17.86
C PHE A 113 8.81 9.87 -17.94
N PHE A 114 7.71 10.37 -18.52
CA PHE A 114 6.48 9.60 -18.67
C PHE A 114 6.49 8.65 -19.87
N THR A 115 7.12 9.03 -20.99
CA THR A 115 7.13 8.23 -22.23
C THR A 115 8.30 7.25 -22.32
N GLN A 116 9.37 7.47 -21.55
CA GLN A 116 10.54 6.62 -21.55
C GLN A 116 10.19 5.27 -20.92
N THR A 117 9.86 4.31 -21.79
CA THR A 117 9.60 2.93 -21.41
C THR A 117 10.93 2.29 -21.02
N ARG A 118 11.00 1.70 -19.82
CA ARG A 118 12.19 0.99 -19.34
C ARG A 118 12.18 -0.46 -19.80
#